data_AF-A0A1Y1Z5J5-F1
#
_entry.id   AF-A0A1Y1Z5J5-F1
#
_cell.length_a   1.000
_cell.length_b   1.000
_cell.length_c   1.000
_cell.angle_alpha   90.00
_cell.angle_beta   90.00
_cell.angle_gamma   90.00
#
_symmetry.space_group_name_H-M   'P 1'
#
loop_
_entity.id
_entity.type
_entity.pdbx_description
1 polymer ?
#
loop_
_entity_poly.entity_id
_entity_poly.type
_entity_poly.pdbx_seq_one_letter_code
_entity_poly.pdbx_strand_id
1 'polypeptide(L)'
;MVALCVGIDFFYRLLIRDSSPYLVLSQVLVALFIHFVSVCIPIFCSFKWTTHSPPSRLDYIQDKEDFCQRLLDWSFFEMFKQTATECLCVENVLFLEAYQDLKKLSLVAITNSESCTYTEHPESESKSGWSINSSQLPSNHALVSPATSNIVTCLSYPHASVKQCITPANISIARTVERLSEDVAVPSGLAPYYQRFYEKFFLPGSLLEVNIPCEIVTSLRDAINNNEYTLTMFDQAKEEVLDSLYYEVYLRFPISINQAT
;
A
#
# COMPACT_ATOMS: atom_id res chain seq x y z
N MET A 1 22.88 -20.41 1.18
CA MET A 1 23.66 -19.39 1.94
C MET A 1 24.43 -19.97 3.11
N VAL A 2 23.83 -20.77 4.00
CA VAL A 2 24.50 -21.28 5.22
C VAL A 2 25.80 -22.05 4.93
N ALA A 3 25.83 -22.90 3.90
CA ALA A 3 27.06 -23.61 3.50
C ALA A 3 28.18 -22.69 2.99
N LEU A 4 27.82 -21.56 2.38
CA LEU A 4 28.78 -20.55 1.90
C LEU A 4 29.37 -19.77 3.08
N CYS A 5 28.57 -19.43 4.10
CA CYS A 5 29.06 -18.78 5.32
C CYS A 5 30.00 -19.67 6.14
N VAL A 6 29.70 -20.98 6.26
CA VAL A 6 30.56 -21.93 6.99
C VAL A 6 31.89 -22.16 6.25
N GLY A 7 31.86 -22.20 4.92
CA GLY A 7 33.07 -22.30 4.10
C GLY A 7 33.97 -21.07 4.25
N ILE A 8 33.40 -19.88 4.29
CA ILE A 8 34.15 -18.61 4.44
C ILE A 8 34.80 -18.52 5.82
N ASP A 9 34.10 -18.85 6.92
CA ASP A 9 34.67 -18.79 8.28
C ASP A 9 35.82 -19.79 8.48
N PHE A 10 35.68 -21.02 7.94
CA PHE A 10 36.73 -22.03 7.99
C PHE A 10 37.98 -21.59 7.21
N PHE A 11 37.80 -21.00 6.03
CA PHE A 11 38.91 -20.50 5.21
C PHE A 11 39.61 -19.30 5.86
N TYR A 12 38.84 -18.41 6.51
CA TYR A 12 39.38 -17.24 7.22
C TYR A 12 40.24 -17.67 8.41
N ARG A 13 39.81 -18.69 9.17
CA ARG A 13 40.57 -19.25 10.29
C ARG A 13 41.85 -19.96 9.87
N LEU A 14 41.86 -20.61 8.70
CA LEU A 14 43.06 -21.23 8.15
C LEU A 14 44.09 -20.19 7.70
N LEU A 15 43.64 -19.04 7.20
CA LEU A 15 44.52 -17.99 6.70
C LEU A 15 45.27 -17.25 7.82
N ILE A 16 44.66 -17.00 8.98
CA ILE A 16 45.26 -16.14 10.04
C ILE A 16 46.50 -16.74 10.73
N ARG A 17 46.79 -18.03 10.55
CA ARG A 17 47.74 -18.75 11.41
C ARG A 17 49.23 -18.51 11.12
N ASP A 18 49.63 -18.02 9.93
CA ASP A 18 51.05 -17.84 9.59
C ASP A 18 51.39 -16.41 9.12
N SER A 19 52.37 -15.77 9.79
CA SER A 19 52.90 -14.43 9.47
C SER A 19 53.86 -14.44 8.28
N SER A 20 53.39 -14.93 7.15
CA SER A 20 54.14 -15.01 5.89
C SER A 20 53.72 -13.87 4.94
N PRO A 21 54.62 -13.30 4.11
CA PRO A 21 54.25 -12.30 3.10
C PRO A 21 53.16 -12.78 2.11
N TYR A 22 52.95 -14.10 2.00
CA TYR A 22 51.85 -14.68 1.24
C TYR A 22 50.46 -14.44 1.85
N LEU A 23 50.40 -14.06 3.15
CA LEU A 23 49.16 -13.74 3.85
C LEU A 23 48.43 -12.55 3.22
N VAL A 24 49.15 -11.45 2.96
CA VAL A 24 48.57 -10.24 2.38
C VAL A 24 48.02 -10.49 0.98
N LEU A 25 48.78 -11.20 0.15
CA LEU A 25 48.35 -11.57 -1.20
C LEU A 25 47.10 -12.47 -1.16
N SER A 26 47.08 -13.46 -0.27
CA SER A 26 45.93 -14.35 -0.13
C SER A 26 44.66 -13.62 0.31
N GLN A 27 44.75 -12.64 1.20
CA GLN A 27 43.62 -11.81 1.63
C GLN A 27 43.06 -10.97 0.47
N VAL A 28 43.93 -10.38 -0.35
CA VAL A 28 43.52 -9.62 -1.55
C VAL A 28 42.81 -10.53 -2.54
N LEU A 29 43.32 -11.74 -2.80
CA LEU A 29 42.69 -12.69 -3.69
C LEU A 29 41.32 -13.17 -3.18
N VAL A 30 41.19 -13.41 -1.87
CA VAL A 30 39.89 -13.76 -1.25
C VAL A 30 38.91 -12.59 -1.36
N ALA A 31 39.34 -11.37 -1.10
CA ALA A 31 38.49 -10.18 -1.24
C ALA A 31 38.02 -9.99 -2.70
N LEU A 32 38.91 -10.15 -3.68
CA LEU A 32 38.57 -10.10 -5.10
C LEU A 32 37.60 -11.21 -5.49
N PHE A 33 37.79 -12.42 -4.97
CA PHE A 33 36.88 -13.54 -5.23
C PHE A 33 35.50 -13.31 -4.63
N ILE A 34 35.41 -12.85 -3.38
CA ILE A 34 34.14 -12.51 -2.74
C ILE A 34 33.42 -11.41 -3.55
N HIS A 35 34.15 -10.38 -3.97
CA HIS A 35 33.60 -9.31 -4.79
C HIS A 35 33.11 -9.83 -6.15
N PHE A 36 33.94 -10.61 -6.86
CA PHE A 36 33.59 -11.24 -8.13
C PHE A 36 32.34 -12.11 -8.00
N VAL A 37 32.28 -12.99 -7.00
CA VAL A 37 31.13 -13.86 -6.76
C VAL A 37 29.88 -13.03 -6.41
N SER A 38 30.01 -11.98 -5.60
CA SER A 38 28.89 -11.11 -5.23
C SER A 38 28.32 -10.31 -6.40
N VAL A 39 29.12 -10.04 -7.45
CA VAL A 39 28.71 -9.29 -8.64
C VAL A 39 28.27 -10.24 -9.76
N CYS A 40 29.08 -11.26 -10.06
CA CYS A 40 28.85 -12.15 -11.19
C CYS A 40 27.73 -13.15 -10.96
N ILE A 41 27.50 -13.64 -9.73
CA ILE A 41 26.37 -14.56 -9.48
C ILE A 41 25.03 -13.86 -9.75
N PRO A 42 24.73 -12.68 -9.17
CA PRO A 42 23.48 -11.99 -9.47
C PRO A 42 23.30 -11.68 -10.96
N ILE A 43 24.38 -11.26 -11.64
CA ILE A 43 24.34 -10.99 -13.09
C ILE A 43 24.05 -12.27 -13.88
N PHE A 44 24.71 -13.39 -13.57
CA PHE A 44 24.49 -14.64 -14.27
C PHE A 44 23.09 -15.21 -14.01
N CYS A 45 22.61 -15.13 -12.76
CA CYS A 45 21.24 -15.47 -12.40
C CYS A 45 20.23 -14.59 -13.13
N SER A 46 20.49 -13.28 -13.23
CA SER A 46 19.67 -12.33 -13.98
C SER A 46 19.62 -12.66 -15.47
N PHE A 47 20.77 -13.03 -16.07
CA PHE A 47 20.84 -13.40 -17.48
C PHE A 47 20.11 -14.71 -17.79
N LYS A 48 20.23 -15.71 -16.91
CA LYS A 48 19.50 -16.98 -17.05
C LYS A 48 17.99 -16.77 -16.89
N TRP A 49 17.57 -15.84 -16.03
CA TRP A 49 16.17 -15.44 -15.94
C TRP A 49 15.66 -14.88 -17.27
N THR A 50 16.47 -14.09 -17.98
CA THR A 50 16.12 -13.53 -19.31
C THR A 50 15.95 -14.60 -20.40
N THR A 51 16.52 -15.80 -20.23
CA THR A 51 16.37 -16.89 -21.21
C THR A 51 15.04 -17.64 -21.13
N HIS A 52 14.22 -17.40 -20.11
CA HIS A 52 12.82 -17.79 -20.18
C HIS A 52 12.09 -16.78 -21.05
N SER A 53 11.64 -17.23 -22.22
CA SER A 53 10.84 -16.41 -23.14
C SER A 53 9.75 -15.69 -22.34
N PRO A 54 9.59 -14.36 -22.49
CA PRO A 54 8.51 -13.66 -21.82
C PRO A 54 7.21 -14.36 -22.19
N PRO A 55 6.33 -14.66 -21.21
CA PRO A 55 5.02 -15.22 -21.51
C PRO A 55 4.33 -14.33 -22.53
N SER A 56 3.51 -14.93 -23.41
CA SER A 56 2.78 -14.13 -24.38
C SER A 56 1.94 -13.09 -23.63
N ARG A 57 1.71 -11.91 -24.22
CA ARG A 57 0.93 -10.83 -23.58
C ARG A 57 -0.45 -11.32 -23.10
N LEU A 58 -1.01 -12.33 -23.77
CA LEU A 58 -2.29 -12.91 -23.40
C LEU A 58 -2.19 -13.78 -22.14
N ASP A 59 -1.16 -14.64 -22.07
CA ASP A 59 -0.90 -15.47 -20.89
C ASP A 59 -0.63 -14.59 -19.65
N TYR A 60 0.10 -13.48 -19.84
CA TYR A 60 0.33 -12.51 -18.78
C TYR A 60 -0.96 -11.94 -18.16
N ILE A 61 -1.91 -11.53 -19.00
CA ILE A 61 -3.16 -10.91 -18.52
C ILE A 61 -3.97 -11.91 -17.72
N GLN A 62 -4.05 -13.15 -18.19
CA GLN A 62 -4.78 -14.21 -17.50
C GLN A 62 -4.12 -14.55 -16.16
N ASP A 63 -2.81 -14.75 -16.15
CA ASP A 63 -2.05 -15.09 -14.95
C ASP A 63 -2.10 -13.95 -13.90
N LYS A 64 -2.15 -12.68 -14.35
CA LYS A 64 -2.29 -11.52 -13.46
C LYS A 64 -3.68 -11.46 -12.81
N GLU A 65 -4.74 -11.77 -13.54
CA GLU A 65 -6.09 -11.82 -12.95
C GLU A 65 -6.21 -12.98 -11.95
N ASP A 66 -5.64 -14.14 -12.29
CA ASP A 66 -5.57 -15.28 -11.38
C ASP A 66 -4.78 -14.94 -10.11
N PHE A 67 -3.67 -14.19 -10.24
CA PHE A 67 -2.94 -13.64 -9.09
C PHE A 67 -3.82 -12.74 -8.22
N CYS A 68 -4.53 -11.79 -8.83
CA CYS A 68 -5.41 -10.87 -8.11
C CYS A 68 -6.55 -11.61 -7.39
N GLN A 69 -7.09 -12.65 -8.03
CA GLN A 69 -8.10 -13.52 -7.43
C GLN A 69 -7.53 -14.32 -6.25
N ARG A 70 -6.27 -14.79 -6.35
CA ARG A 70 -5.60 -15.51 -5.25
C ARG A 70 -5.30 -14.62 -4.06
N LEU A 71 -5.00 -13.34 -4.27
CA LEU A 71 -4.84 -12.36 -3.18
C LEU A 71 -6.11 -12.20 -2.30
N LEU A 72 -7.27 -12.67 -2.75
CA LEU A 72 -8.49 -12.72 -1.93
C LEU A 72 -8.46 -13.80 -0.85
N ASP A 73 -7.73 -14.89 -1.08
CA ASP A 73 -7.57 -15.92 -0.07
C ASP A 73 -6.62 -15.42 1.02
N TRP A 74 -7.14 -15.25 2.23
CA TRP A 74 -6.37 -14.74 3.36
C TRP A 74 -5.15 -15.61 3.67
N SER A 75 -5.28 -16.93 3.52
CA SER A 75 -4.18 -17.87 3.79
C SER A 75 -3.04 -17.69 2.80
N PHE A 76 -3.36 -17.60 1.51
CA PHE A 76 -2.41 -17.24 0.46
C PHE A 76 -1.81 -15.85 0.70
N PHE A 77 -2.63 -14.85 1.03
CA PHE A 77 -2.18 -13.48 1.24
C PHE A 77 -1.15 -13.35 2.38
N GLU A 78 -1.37 -14.01 3.51
CA GLU A 78 -0.41 -14.05 4.63
C GLU A 78 0.91 -14.73 4.24
N MET A 79 0.83 -15.84 3.49
CA MET A 79 2.01 -16.52 2.97
C MET A 79 2.77 -15.63 1.97
N PHE A 80 2.04 -14.97 1.08
CA PHE A 80 2.57 -14.05 0.09
C PHE A 80 3.24 -12.84 0.76
N LYS A 81 2.66 -12.30 1.84
CA LYS A 81 3.23 -11.22 2.66
C LYS A 81 4.55 -11.62 3.30
N GLN A 82 4.66 -12.85 3.80
CA GLN A 82 5.92 -13.39 4.32
C GLN A 82 6.98 -13.43 3.21
N THR A 83 6.63 -13.91 2.02
CA THR A 83 7.56 -13.93 0.87
C THR A 83 7.94 -12.53 0.39
N ALA A 84 7.02 -11.58 0.36
CA ALA A 84 7.31 -10.18 0.04
C ALA A 84 8.28 -9.55 1.05
N THR A 85 8.14 -9.92 2.34
CA THR A 85 9.09 -9.51 3.40
C THR A 85 10.49 -10.06 3.14
N GLU A 86 10.59 -11.33 2.75
CA GLU A 86 11.87 -11.97 2.38
C GLU A 86 12.48 -11.36 1.11
N CYS A 87 11.64 -10.83 0.22
CA CYS A 87 12.04 -10.11 -0.99
C CYS A 87 12.25 -8.60 -0.78
N LEU A 88 12.15 -8.09 0.46
CA LEU A 88 12.31 -6.67 0.80
C LEU A 88 11.38 -5.73 0.01
N CYS A 89 10.15 -6.17 -0.26
CA CYS A 89 9.10 -5.39 -0.93
C CYS A 89 7.77 -5.46 -0.14
N VAL A 90 7.85 -5.53 1.19
CA VAL A 90 6.69 -5.66 2.07
C VAL A 90 5.81 -4.40 2.06
N GLU A 91 6.39 -3.24 1.80
CA GLU A 91 5.71 -1.96 1.66
C GLU A 91 4.61 -2.00 0.59
N ASN A 92 4.85 -2.73 -0.52
CA ASN A 92 3.86 -2.93 -1.58
C ASN A 92 2.66 -3.75 -1.09
N VAL A 93 2.88 -4.76 -0.24
CA VAL A 93 1.78 -5.55 0.36
C VAL A 93 1.02 -4.74 1.41
N LEU A 94 1.74 -3.99 2.25
CA LEU A 94 1.15 -3.09 3.25
C LEU A 94 0.34 -1.96 2.60
N PHE A 95 0.75 -1.50 1.41
CA PHE A 95 -0.01 -0.57 0.59
C PHE A 95 -1.36 -1.16 0.20
N LEU A 96 -1.41 -2.40 -0.29
CA LEU A 96 -2.67 -3.05 -0.69
C LEU A 96 -3.62 -3.24 0.50
N GLU A 97 -3.10 -3.63 1.67
CA GLU A 97 -3.90 -3.72 2.90
C GLU A 97 -4.52 -2.36 3.27
N ALA A 98 -3.68 -1.32 3.31
CA ALA A 98 -4.13 0.02 3.65
C ALA A 98 -5.11 0.59 2.60
N TYR A 99 -4.95 0.24 1.32
CA TYR A 99 -5.86 0.64 0.25
C TYR A 99 -7.23 -0.02 0.43
N GLN A 100 -7.28 -1.28 0.84
CA GLN A 100 -8.52 -1.97 1.18
C GLN A 100 -9.21 -1.36 2.40
N ASP A 101 -8.45 -0.92 3.40
CA ASP A 101 -9.01 -0.21 4.55
C ASP A 101 -9.56 1.17 4.17
N LEU A 102 -8.84 1.91 3.32
CA LEU A 102 -9.33 3.17 2.77
C LEU A 102 -10.63 2.96 1.97
N LYS A 103 -10.70 1.91 1.15
CA LYS A 103 -11.91 1.51 0.41
C LYS A 103 -13.10 1.27 1.35
N LYS A 104 -12.90 0.52 2.44
CA LYS A 104 -13.96 0.27 3.45
C LYS A 104 -14.44 1.57 4.09
N LEU A 105 -13.52 2.47 4.45
CA LEU A 105 -13.85 3.78 5.02
C LEU A 105 -14.66 4.63 4.04
N SER A 106 -14.24 4.66 2.77
CA SER A 106 -14.95 5.36 1.71
C SER A 106 -16.36 4.83 1.52
N LEU A 107 -16.54 3.50 1.48
CA LEU A 107 -17.85 2.86 1.36
C LEU A 107 -18.79 3.26 2.51
N VAL A 108 -18.32 3.15 3.76
CA VAL A 108 -19.12 3.49 4.95
C VAL A 108 -19.55 4.96 4.94
N ALA A 109 -18.65 5.88 4.59
CA ALA A 109 -18.98 7.30 4.54
C ALA A 109 -20.05 7.61 3.48
N ILE A 110 -19.96 6.98 2.31
CA ILE A 110 -20.90 7.17 1.21
C ILE A 110 -22.28 6.60 1.59
N THR A 111 -22.35 5.36 2.09
CA THR A 111 -23.62 4.75 2.51
C THR A 111 -24.32 5.53 3.63
N ASN A 112 -23.55 6.08 4.57
CA ASN A 112 -24.11 6.91 5.64
C ASN A 112 -24.65 8.25 5.12
N SER A 113 -24.05 8.81 4.06
CA SER A 113 -24.54 10.06 3.45
C SER A 113 -25.89 9.89 2.77
N GLU A 114 -26.15 8.73 2.15
CA GLU A 114 -27.43 8.43 1.50
C GLU A 114 -28.58 8.30 2.51
N SER A 115 -28.31 7.70 3.67
CA SER A 115 -29.31 7.40 4.70
C SER A 115 -29.93 8.65 5.35
N CYS A 116 -29.27 9.81 5.28
CA CYS A 116 -29.76 11.07 5.86
C CYS A 116 -30.65 11.89 4.92
N THR A 117 -30.92 11.44 3.68
CA THR A 117 -31.68 12.22 2.69
C THR A 117 -33.19 11.94 2.70
N TYR A 118 -33.68 11.04 3.56
CA TYR A 118 -35.10 10.75 3.71
C TYR A 118 -35.65 11.33 5.01
N THR A 119 -35.99 12.62 4.99
CA THR A 119 -36.90 13.20 5.99
C THR A 119 -38.13 13.74 5.27
N GLU A 120 -39.18 12.94 5.39
CA GLU A 120 -40.58 13.29 5.57
C GLU A 120 -41.03 14.69 5.13
N HIS A 121 -41.95 14.69 4.18
CA HIS A 121 -42.85 15.80 3.88
C HIS A 121 -44.08 15.67 4.81
N PRO A 122 -44.24 16.47 5.88
CA PRO A 122 -45.55 16.72 6.43
C PRO A 122 -46.16 17.87 5.65
N GLU A 123 -47.15 17.53 4.85
CA GLU A 123 -48.21 18.44 4.42
C GLU A 123 -48.84 19.08 5.67
N SER A 124 -48.62 20.37 5.92
CA SER A 124 -49.68 21.34 6.22
C SER A 124 -49.16 22.69 6.71
N GLU A 125 -49.85 23.70 6.20
CA GLU A 125 -49.79 25.12 6.45
C GLU A 125 -49.82 25.52 7.93
N SER A 126 -49.07 26.57 8.30
CA SER A 126 -49.62 27.65 9.12
C SER A 126 -48.66 28.84 9.23
N LYS A 127 -49.20 30.01 8.93
CA LYS A 127 -48.59 31.35 9.00
C LYS A 127 -48.31 31.77 10.45
N SER A 128 -47.11 32.31 10.68
CA SER A 128 -46.80 33.55 11.44
C SER A 128 -45.29 33.51 11.77
N GLY A 129 -44.46 34.52 11.59
CA GLY A 129 -44.70 35.95 11.55
C GLY A 129 -44.05 36.62 12.76
N TRP A 130 -42.73 36.51 12.95
CA TRP A 130 -41.99 37.28 13.97
C TRP A 130 -40.63 37.75 13.43
N SER A 131 -40.52 39.07 13.23
CA SER A 131 -39.27 39.83 13.10
C SER A 131 -38.78 40.21 14.49
N ILE A 132 -37.53 39.92 14.88
CA ILE A 132 -36.82 40.67 15.94
C ILE A 132 -35.30 40.73 15.64
N ASN A 133 -34.87 41.95 15.31
CA ASN A 133 -33.64 42.70 15.60
C ASN A 133 -32.30 42.02 15.94
N SER A 134 -31.32 42.45 15.14
CA SER A 134 -29.89 42.53 15.44
C SER A 134 -29.60 43.56 16.55
N SER A 135 -28.86 43.15 17.58
CA SER A 135 -27.78 43.91 18.26
C SER A 135 -27.50 43.29 19.65
N GLN A 136 -26.28 42.80 19.86
CA GLN A 136 -25.42 43.12 21.02
C GLN A 136 -24.20 42.21 21.09
N LEU A 137 -23.04 42.83 20.91
CA LEU A 137 -21.73 42.37 21.34
C LEU A 137 -21.66 42.48 22.88
N PRO A 138 -20.93 41.57 23.55
CA PRO A 138 -19.91 42.08 24.45
C PRO A 138 -18.59 41.32 24.34
N SER A 139 -17.52 42.11 24.26
CA SER A 139 -16.17 41.71 24.65
C SER A 139 -16.16 41.29 26.12
N ASN A 140 -15.48 40.19 26.45
CA ASN A 140 -14.55 40.14 27.58
C ASN A 140 -13.67 38.89 27.57
N HIS A 141 -12.42 39.14 27.94
CA HIS A 141 -11.32 38.21 28.15
C HIS A 141 -11.62 37.20 29.26
N ALA A 142 -11.30 35.92 29.02
CA ALA A 142 -10.94 34.99 30.07
C ALA A 142 -10.02 33.90 29.50
N LEU A 143 -8.86 33.72 30.13
CA LEU A 143 -7.98 32.56 29.95
C LEU A 143 -8.79 31.28 30.13
N VAL A 144 -8.88 30.47 29.07
CA VAL A 144 -9.38 29.09 29.14
C VAL A 144 -8.29 28.18 28.62
N SER A 145 -7.89 27.23 29.47
CA SER A 145 -7.02 26.09 29.15
C SER A 145 -7.35 25.45 27.82
N PRO A 146 -6.38 24.82 27.14
CA PRO A 146 -6.66 24.09 25.91
C PRO A 146 -7.51 22.87 26.26
N ALA A 147 -8.83 23.02 26.10
CA ALA A 147 -9.71 21.89 25.87
C ALA A 147 -9.28 21.29 24.53
N THR A 148 -8.42 20.28 24.63
CA THR A 148 -8.18 19.30 23.57
C THR A 148 -9.54 18.80 23.10
N SER A 149 -9.94 19.24 21.92
CA SER A 149 -11.10 18.74 21.21
C SER A 149 -10.88 17.26 20.94
N ASN A 150 -11.49 16.45 21.80
CA ASN A 150 -11.66 15.02 21.60
C ASN A 150 -12.56 14.81 20.37
N ILE A 151 -11.97 14.79 19.17
CA ILE A 151 -12.54 14.23 17.94
C ILE A 151 -11.75 12.96 17.59
N VAL A 152 -11.45 12.12 18.59
CA VAL A 152 -10.72 10.85 18.40
C VAL A 152 -11.36 9.74 19.25
N THR A 153 -12.69 9.56 19.14
CA THR A 153 -13.36 8.47 19.88
C THR A 153 -14.48 7.75 19.11
N CYS A 154 -14.64 7.97 17.81
CA CYS A 154 -15.69 7.28 17.04
C CYS A 154 -15.15 6.44 15.88
N LEU A 155 -14.08 5.67 16.09
CA LEU A 155 -13.80 4.46 15.29
C LEU A 155 -13.09 3.43 16.18
N SER A 156 -13.73 3.01 17.28
CA SER A 156 -13.46 1.65 17.75
C SER A 156 -14.03 0.75 16.66
N TYR A 157 -13.17 0.15 15.84
CA TYR A 157 -13.58 -0.80 14.81
C TYR A 157 -14.49 -1.84 15.47
N PRO A 158 -15.80 -1.89 15.13
CA PRO A 158 -16.61 -3.00 15.59
C PRO A 158 -16.02 -4.22 14.89
N HIS A 159 -15.35 -5.07 15.66
CA HIS A 159 -14.86 -6.39 15.25
C HIS A 159 -16.03 -7.38 15.03
N ALA A 160 -17.21 -6.85 14.69
CA ALA A 160 -18.42 -7.57 14.38
C ALA A 160 -18.47 -7.75 12.86
N SER A 161 -18.73 -8.98 12.45
CA SER A 161 -18.68 -9.48 11.08
C SER A 161 -19.58 -8.71 10.11
N VAL A 162 -19.14 -7.54 9.65
CA VAL A 162 -19.54 -7.07 8.33
C VAL A 162 -19.03 -8.14 7.38
N LYS A 163 -19.95 -8.91 6.78
CA LYS A 163 -19.68 -9.74 5.62
C LYS A 163 -19.18 -8.81 4.52
N GLN A 164 -17.90 -8.53 4.61
CA GLN A 164 -16.94 -8.12 3.61
C GLN A 164 -17.56 -8.01 2.21
N CYS A 165 -17.98 -6.81 1.85
CA CYS A 165 -17.79 -6.33 0.48
C CYS A 165 -16.27 -6.20 0.23
N ILE A 166 -15.54 -7.31 0.28
CA ILE A 166 -14.16 -7.34 -0.22
C ILE A 166 -14.32 -7.54 -1.71
N THR A 167 -14.48 -6.43 -2.42
CA THR A 167 -14.05 -6.46 -3.80
C THR A 167 -12.54 -6.70 -3.80
N PRO A 168 -12.04 -7.50 -4.76
CA PRO A 168 -10.61 -7.75 -4.92
C PRO A 168 -9.75 -6.48 -4.93
N ALA A 169 -8.46 -6.62 -4.59
CA ALA A 169 -7.52 -5.50 -4.56
C ALA A 169 -7.30 -4.88 -5.95
N ASN A 170 -7.52 -5.63 -7.03
CA ASN A 170 -7.53 -5.08 -8.38
C ASN A 170 -8.77 -4.21 -8.66
N ILE A 171 -9.86 -4.30 -7.90
CA ILE A 171 -11.06 -3.47 -8.12
C ILE A 171 -10.92 -2.10 -7.44
N SER A 172 -11.17 -1.05 -8.22
CA SER A 172 -11.22 0.35 -7.77
C SER A 172 -12.26 0.60 -6.66
N ILE A 173 -12.01 1.61 -5.83
CA ILE A 173 -12.99 2.12 -4.86
C ILE A 173 -14.29 2.54 -5.58
N ALA A 174 -14.21 3.28 -6.68
CA ALA A 174 -15.39 3.77 -7.40
C ALA A 174 -16.26 2.63 -7.94
N ARG A 175 -15.62 1.60 -8.52
CA ARG A 175 -16.32 0.38 -8.99
C ARG A 175 -17.00 -0.38 -7.87
N THR A 176 -16.39 -0.40 -6.67
CA THR A 176 -16.96 -1.07 -5.50
C THR A 176 -18.26 -0.42 -5.04
N VAL A 177 -18.42 0.88 -5.30
CA VAL A 177 -19.65 1.61 -4.94
C VAL A 177 -20.73 1.45 -6.02
N GLU A 178 -20.47 0.73 -7.12
CA GLU A 178 -21.38 0.39 -8.26
C GLU A 178 -22.23 1.53 -8.87
N ARG A 179 -22.10 2.77 -8.38
CA ARG A 179 -23.02 3.88 -8.67
C ARG A 179 -22.33 5.23 -8.83
N LEU A 180 -21.01 5.28 -8.72
CA LEU A 180 -20.24 6.52 -8.77
C LEU A 180 -19.44 6.61 -10.06
N SER A 181 -19.45 7.78 -10.69
CA SER A 181 -18.53 8.11 -11.77
C SER A 181 -17.08 8.10 -11.26
N GLU A 182 -16.11 7.90 -12.17
CA GLU A 182 -14.69 7.85 -11.80
C GLU A 182 -14.19 9.16 -11.17
N ASP A 183 -14.87 10.29 -11.46
CA ASP A 183 -14.53 11.63 -10.96
C ASP A 183 -15.30 12.07 -9.71
N VAL A 184 -15.85 11.14 -8.92
CA VAL A 184 -16.54 11.51 -7.68
C VAL A 184 -15.53 12.02 -6.63
N ALA A 185 -15.75 13.27 -6.21
CA ALA A 185 -14.98 13.90 -5.15
C ALA A 185 -15.15 13.14 -3.82
N VAL A 186 -14.06 13.06 -3.06
CA VAL A 186 -14.07 12.44 -1.73
C VAL A 186 -14.87 13.32 -0.76
N PRO A 187 -15.79 12.76 0.03
CA PRO A 187 -16.47 13.49 1.10
C PRO A 187 -15.46 14.19 2.03
N SER A 188 -15.72 15.44 2.44
CA SER A 188 -14.77 16.27 3.20
C SER A 188 -14.26 15.61 4.50
N GLY A 189 -15.09 14.81 5.16
CA GLY A 189 -14.70 14.05 6.36
C GLY A 189 -13.64 12.96 6.12
N LEU A 190 -13.44 12.54 4.87
CA LEU A 190 -12.47 11.52 4.48
C LEU A 190 -11.13 12.08 3.99
N ALA A 191 -11.06 13.36 3.63
CA ALA A 191 -9.84 13.99 3.14
C ALA A 191 -8.60 13.75 4.04
N PRO A 192 -8.70 13.80 5.39
CA PRO A 192 -7.56 13.50 6.26
C PRO A 192 -7.03 12.07 6.14
N TYR A 193 -7.88 11.09 5.79
CA TYR A 193 -7.47 9.70 5.60
C TYR A 193 -6.73 9.51 4.27
N TYR A 194 -7.21 10.15 3.20
CA TYR A 194 -6.52 10.18 1.91
C TYR A 194 -5.16 10.87 2.02
N GLN A 195 -5.08 11.99 2.75
CA GLN A 195 -3.82 12.67 3.01
C GLN A 195 -2.83 11.78 3.80
N ARG A 196 -3.26 11.14 4.88
CA ARG A 196 -2.40 10.20 5.65
C ARG A 196 -1.95 9.02 4.81
N PHE A 197 -2.82 8.53 3.93
CA PHE A 197 -2.46 7.47 2.98
C PHE A 197 -1.35 7.94 2.04
N TYR A 198 -1.46 9.16 1.51
CA TYR A 198 -0.41 9.78 0.70
C TYR A 198 0.91 9.95 1.45
N GLU A 199 0.86 10.54 2.65
CA GLU A 199 2.05 10.76 3.49
C GLU A 199 2.79 9.48 3.83
N LYS A 200 2.05 8.38 3.97
CA LYS A 200 2.60 7.07 4.36
C LYS A 200 3.33 6.36 3.22
N PHE A 201 2.82 6.44 1.99
CA PHE A 201 3.28 5.62 0.86
C PHE A 201 3.89 6.39 -0.32
N PHE A 202 3.61 7.69 -0.46
CA PHE A 202 4.03 8.49 -1.63
C PHE A 202 4.85 9.72 -1.27
N LEU A 203 4.94 10.09 0.00
CA LEU A 203 5.82 11.17 0.43
C LEU A 203 7.29 10.72 0.32
N PRO A 204 8.16 11.48 -0.37
CA PRO A 204 9.57 11.13 -0.49
C PRO A 204 10.25 10.99 0.87
N GLY A 205 10.94 9.88 1.09
CA GLY A 205 11.59 9.54 2.35
C GLY A 205 10.65 8.96 3.41
N SER A 206 9.40 8.66 3.07
CA SER A 206 8.51 7.91 3.96
C SER A 206 9.02 6.48 4.17
N LEU A 207 8.77 5.92 5.35
CA LEU A 207 9.27 4.58 5.71
C LEU A 207 8.68 3.46 4.85
N LEU A 208 7.53 3.71 4.22
CA LEU A 208 6.81 2.77 3.37
C LEU A 208 6.61 3.35 1.97
N GLU A 209 7.53 4.20 1.51
CA GLU A 209 7.52 4.76 0.16
C GLU A 209 7.49 3.62 -0.86
N VAL A 210 6.43 3.56 -1.69
CA VAL A 210 6.31 2.53 -2.73
C VAL A 210 7.06 2.94 -3.99
N ASN A 211 7.68 1.96 -4.66
CA ASN A 211 8.44 2.19 -5.89
C ASN A 211 7.53 2.30 -7.11
N ILE A 212 7.04 3.49 -7.42
CA ILE A 212 6.17 3.77 -8.58
C ILE A 212 6.73 4.92 -9.45
N PRO A 213 6.32 5.04 -10.73
CA PRO A 213 6.73 6.12 -11.61
C PRO A 213 6.52 7.53 -11.03
N CYS A 214 7.51 8.41 -11.23
CA CYS A 214 7.53 9.77 -10.69
C CYS A 214 6.35 10.62 -11.20
N GLU A 215 5.87 10.34 -12.41
CA GLU A 215 4.72 11.00 -13.02
C GLU A 215 3.45 10.80 -12.18
N ILE A 216 3.24 9.60 -11.64
CA ILE A 216 2.09 9.27 -10.79
C ILE A 216 2.20 10.00 -9.46
N VAL A 217 3.38 9.99 -8.83
CA VAL A 217 3.62 10.68 -7.55
C VAL A 217 3.44 12.19 -7.68
N THR A 218 3.86 12.76 -8.81
CA THR A 218 3.70 14.19 -9.10
C THR A 218 2.22 14.55 -9.26
N SER A 219 1.47 13.77 -10.03
CA SER A 219 0.02 13.93 -10.18
C SER A 219 -0.71 13.85 -8.83
N LEU A 220 -0.38 12.86 -8.00
CA LEU A 220 -0.93 12.73 -6.65
C LEU A 220 -0.57 13.93 -5.76
N ARG A 221 0.67 14.40 -5.81
CA ARG A 221 1.13 15.56 -5.05
C ARG A 221 0.34 16.82 -5.41
N ASP A 222 0.12 17.05 -6.70
CA ASP A 222 -0.62 18.21 -7.18
C ASP A 222 -2.08 18.15 -6.71
N ALA A 223 -2.73 16.97 -6.81
CA ALA A 223 -4.08 16.77 -6.30
C ALA A 223 -4.20 17.02 -4.79
N ILE A 224 -3.25 16.51 -3.99
CA ILE A 224 -3.21 16.75 -2.54
C ILE A 224 -3.02 18.25 -2.22
N ASN A 225 -2.08 18.92 -2.90
CA ASN A 225 -1.80 20.35 -2.67
C ASN A 225 -2.99 21.25 -3.02
N ASN A 226 -3.75 20.87 -4.05
CA ASN A 226 -4.94 21.59 -4.49
C ASN A 226 -6.22 21.23 -3.69
N ASN A 227 -6.13 20.26 -2.77
CA ASN A 227 -7.28 19.65 -2.07
C ASN A 227 -8.31 18.99 -3.02
N GLU A 228 -7.85 18.50 -4.16
CA GLU A 228 -8.66 17.83 -5.20
C GLU A 228 -8.65 16.32 -5.00
N TYR A 229 -9.32 15.86 -3.94
CA TYR A 229 -9.40 14.43 -3.62
C TYR A 229 -10.48 13.74 -4.44
N THR A 230 -10.12 12.72 -5.21
CA THR A 230 -11.07 11.84 -5.91
C THR A 230 -11.00 10.42 -5.35
N LEU A 231 -12.12 9.69 -5.42
CA LEU A 231 -12.17 8.31 -4.91
C LEU A 231 -11.18 7.38 -5.62
N THR A 232 -10.81 7.70 -6.86
CA THR A 232 -9.96 6.92 -7.77
C THR A 232 -8.51 7.40 -7.84
N MET A 233 -8.13 8.47 -7.11
CA MET A 233 -6.81 9.11 -7.28
C MET A 233 -5.63 8.14 -7.11
N PHE A 234 -5.77 7.08 -6.30
CA PHE A 234 -4.72 6.09 -6.06
C PHE A 234 -4.78 4.85 -6.96
N ASP A 235 -5.74 4.75 -7.89
CA ASP A 235 -5.97 3.55 -8.69
C ASP A 235 -4.81 3.24 -9.63
N GLN A 236 -4.21 4.27 -10.22
CA GLN A 236 -3.05 4.10 -11.09
C GLN A 236 -1.84 3.58 -10.31
N ALA A 237 -1.56 4.17 -9.14
CA ALA A 237 -0.48 3.70 -8.26
C ALA A 237 -0.71 2.24 -7.79
N LYS A 238 -1.95 1.88 -7.49
CA LYS A 238 -2.35 0.52 -7.14
C LYS A 238 -2.08 -0.49 -8.26
N GLU A 239 -2.33 -0.14 -9.52
CA GLU A 239 -1.98 -1.00 -10.65
C GLU A 239 -0.46 -1.24 -10.75
N GLU A 240 0.35 -0.19 -10.60
CA GLU A 240 1.83 -0.32 -10.60
C GLU A 240 2.35 -1.17 -9.44
N VAL A 241 1.75 -1.03 -8.25
CA VAL A 241 2.08 -1.87 -7.09
C VAL A 241 1.69 -3.33 -7.33
N LEU A 242 0.53 -3.58 -7.93
CA LEU A 242 0.10 -4.95 -8.29
C LEU A 242 1.02 -5.56 -9.35
N ASP A 243 1.43 -4.80 -10.36
CA ASP A 243 2.40 -5.25 -11.36
C ASP A 243 3.75 -5.57 -10.71
N SER A 244 4.24 -4.69 -9.83
CA SER A 244 5.50 -4.91 -9.10
C SER A 244 5.45 -6.20 -8.28
N LEU A 245 4.39 -6.40 -7.49
CA LEU A 245 4.21 -7.63 -6.70
C LEU A 245 4.08 -8.88 -7.57
N TYR A 246 3.41 -8.78 -8.71
CA TYR A 246 3.26 -9.89 -9.64
C TYR A 246 4.63 -10.33 -10.19
N TYR A 247 5.43 -9.40 -10.72
CA TYR A 247 6.71 -9.73 -11.33
C TYR A 247 7.81 -10.09 -10.31
N GLU A 248 7.85 -9.40 -9.18
CA GLU A 248 8.94 -9.53 -8.22
C GLU A 248 8.71 -10.67 -7.23
N VAL A 249 7.46 -10.90 -6.83
CA VAL A 249 7.12 -11.87 -5.78
C VAL A 249 6.39 -13.06 -6.36
N TYR A 250 5.28 -12.85 -7.07
CA TYR A 250 4.41 -13.95 -7.51
C TYR A 250 5.09 -14.90 -8.50
N LEU A 251 5.75 -14.37 -9.53
CA LEU A 251 6.47 -15.21 -10.51
C LEU A 251 7.66 -15.96 -9.92
N ARG A 252 8.21 -15.49 -8.79
CA ARG A 252 9.29 -16.15 -8.06
C ARG A 252 8.77 -17.10 -6.98
N PHE A 253 7.47 -17.07 -6.71
CA PHE A 253 6.85 -17.88 -5.69
C PHE A 253 6.98 -19.35 -6.07
N PRO A 254 7.60 -20.20 -5.22
CA PRO A 254 7.86 -21.58 -5.57
C PRO A 254 6.52 -22.32 -5.77
N ILE A 255 6.27 -22.72 -7.02
CA ILE A 255 5.06 -23.44 -7.48
C ILE A 255 4.82 -24.73 -6.67
N SER A 256 5.83 -25.26 -5.96
CA SER A 256 5.71 -26.45 -5.12
C SER A 256 4.67 -26.37 -4.01
N ILE A 257 4.15 -25.18 -3.68
CA ILE A 257 3.04 -25.03 -2.73
C ILE A 257 1.66 -25.14 -3.43
N ASN A 258 1.60 -24.92 -4.75
CA ASN A 258 0.36 -24.90 -5.53
C ASN A 258 -0.17 -26.29 -5.96
N GLN A 259 0.52 -27.39 -5.63
CA GLN A 259 0.11 -28.76 -5.97
C GLN A 259 -0.32 -29.61 -4.77
N ALA A 260 -0.39 -29.05 -3.56
CA ALA A 260 -0.72 -29.79 -2.34
C ALA A 260 -2.19 -29.67 -1.90
N THR A 261 -3.06 -29.08 -2.72
CA THR A 261 -4.50 -28.93 -2.47
C THR A 261 -5.33 -29.49 -3.61
#